data_AF-A0A3B9YIX0-F1
#
_entry.id   AF-A0A3B9YIX0-F1
#
_cell.length_a   1.000
_cell.length_b   1.000
_cell.length_c   1.000
_cell.angle_alpha   90.00
_cell.angle_beta   90.00
_cell.angle_gamma   90.00
#
_symmetry.space_group_name_H-M   'P 1'
#
loop_
_entity.id
_entity.type
_entity.pdbx_description
1 polymer ?
#
loop_
_entity_poly.entity_id
_entity_poly.type
_entity_poly.pdbx_seq_one_letter_code
_entity_poly.pdbx_strand_id
1 'polypeptide(L)'
;MDILIKLRVYLWLMVISLWGLMIYQFVEDEGGDLPQMHWLSKARSQPRPPSTQPQDQIPAKDLFPKPQEDLLTEPVPVSGTHHPTVDATGALPGALPARPQAPAPDATTLVAKLPDTKPPPRTQPIVPPDEPAPPVRPDLPTPKGFFKTQARHFVIFSEGEEAAPDFVETIENLHANLMLDLAAFSPWARDEKVTIYLFRGQESYRKVTGRPSWSGGASSVKSRKIFLYESDESVGILAHELCHIYFDSFFLGGKTNPLWLSEGMATLVQTERGLSAPNWLKENMGLIRKGGGYQLSEMLTVENTTAADDASVRLWYTQSYSVVRFLIRAQYKSSFLRFCRHIRDGFPIHEALYRAYGMPFNRVKALEYAWRHDLQSSKL
;
A
#
# COMPACT_ATOMS: atom_id res chain seq x y z
N MET A 1 -9.87 -17.96 -51.53
CA MET A 1 -9.39 -17.41 -50.24
C MET A 1 -8.28 -18.29 -49.73
N ASP A 2 -7.15 -17.69 -49.46
CA ASP A 2 -5.90 -18.35 -49.07
C ASP A 2 -6.10 -19.16 -47.77
N ILE A 3 -5.57 -20.38 -47.73
CA ILE A 3 -5.72 -21.30 -46.58
C ILE A 3 -5.15 -20.66 -45.30
N LEU A 4 -4.13 -19.82 -45.47
CA LEU A 4 -3.47 -19.07 -44.40
C LEU A 4 -4.39 -17.99 -43.79
N ILE A 5 -5.26 -17.37 -44.59
CA ILE A 5 -6.21 -16.37 -44.09
C ILE A 5 -7.27 -17.05 -43.23
N LYS A 6 -7.78 -18.21 -43.66
CA LYS A 6 -8.74 -18.99 -42.88
C LYS A 6 -8.12 -19.44 -41.55
N LEU A 7 -6.90 -19.98 -41.58
CA LEU A 7 -6.20 -20.40 -40.37
C LEU A 7 -5.98 -19.25 -39.38
N ARG A 8 -5.65 -18.06 -39.90
CA ARG A 8 -5.48 -16.85 -39.08
C ARG A 8 -6.79 -16.41 -38.44
N VAL A 9 -7.90 -16.47 -39.17
CA VAL A 9 -9.23 -16.16 -38.64
C VAL A 9 -9.62 -17.16 -37.55
N TYR A 10 -9.40 -18.46 -37.76
CA TYR A 10 -9.68 -19.47 -36.72
C TYR A 10 -8.82 -19.29 -35.46
N LEU A 11 -7.54 -18.95 -35.63
CA LEU A 11 -6.65 -18.66 -34.50
C LEU A 11 -7.15 -17.44 -33.70
N TRP A 12 -7.54 -16.36 -34.38
CA TRP A 12 -8.06 -15.16 -33.70
C TRP A 12 -9.41 -15.40 -33.03
N LEU A 13 -10.31 -16.16 -33.65
CA LEU A 13 -11.57 -16.56 -33.02
C LEU A 13 -11.31 -17.40 -31.75
N MET A 14 -10.38 -18.34 -31.80
CA MET A 14 -10.02 -19.14 -30.62
C MET A 14 -9.43 -18.27 -29.50
N VAL A 15 -8.54 -17.33 -29.84
CA VAL A 15 -7.95 -16.39 -28.86
C VAL A 15 -9.04 -15.51 -28.24
N ILE A 16 -9.96 -14.95 -29.03
CA ILE A 16 -11.07 -14.11 -28.55
C ILE A 16 -12.02 -14.93 -27.67
N SER A 17 -12.35 -16.17 -28.05
CA SER A 17 -13.19 -17.06 -27.24
C SER A 17 -12.53 -17.43 -25.91
N LEU A 18 -11.23 -17.74 -25.91
CA LEU A 18 -10.48 -18.03 -24.69
C LEU A 18 -10.43 -16.79 -23.77
N TRP A 19 -10.21 -15.62 -24.36
CA TRP A 19 -10.19 -14.35 -23.63
C TRP A 19 -11.56 -14.00 -23.04
N GLY A 20 -12.64 -14.21 -23.81
CA GLY A 20 -14.02 -14.04 -23.33
C GLY A 20 -14.39 -15.00 -22.20
N LEU A 21 -13.92 -16.26 -22.27
CA LEU A 21 -14.12 -17.24 -21.20
C LEU A 21 -13.41 -16.82 -19.90
N MET A 22 -12.17 -16.31 -20.01
CA MET A 22 -11.44 -15.79 -18.85
C MET A 22 -12.12 -14.56 -18.23
N ILE A 23 -12.69 -13.67 -19.05
CA ILE A 23 -13.48 -12.53 -18.55
C ILE A 23 -14.78 -13.00 -17.90
N TYR A 24 -15.46 -13.99 -18.46
CA TYR A 24 -16.68 -14.54 -17.86
C TYR A 24 -16.40 -15.12 -16.47
N GLN A 25 -15.33 -15.90 -16.31
CA GLN A 25 -14.90 -16.41 -15.01
C GLN A 25 -14.52 -15.27 -14.04
N PHE A 26 -13.92 -14.20 -14.55
CA PHE A 26 -13.60 -13.00 -13.76
C PHE A 26 -14.84 -12.28 -13.23
N VAL A 27 -15.94 -12.24 -14.00
CA VAL A 27 -17.18 -11.55 -13.64
C VAL A 27 -18.09 -12.39 -12.75
N GLU A 28 -18.12 -13.71 -12.94
CA GLU A 28 -18.98 -14.62 -12.17
C GLU A 28 -18.51 -14.78 -10.71
N ASP A 29 -17.21 -14.62 -10.44
CA ASP A 29 -16.62 -14.67 -9.09
C ASP A 29 -16.86 -13.38 -8.26
N GLU A 30 -17.44 -12.30 -8.83
CA GLU A 30 -17.85 -11.10 -8.07
C GLU A 30 -19.14 -11.29 -7.25
N GLY A 31 -19.79 -12.47 -7.33
CA GLY A 31 -21.06 -12.77 -6.64
C GLY A 31 -20.95 -13.34 -5.21
N GLY A 32 -19.74 -13.49 -4.67
CA GLY A 32 -19.52 -14.06 -3.33
C GLY A 32 -19.78 -13.05 -2.21
N ASP A 33 -20.84 -13.27 -1.43
CA ASP A 33 -21.20 -12.52 -0.21
C ASP A 33 -19.98 -12.12 0.63
N LEU A 34 -19.66 -10.82 0.61
CA LEU A 34 -18.72 -10.21 1.53
C LEU A 34 -19.35 -10.22 2.94
N PRO A 35 -18.61 -10.57 4.01
CA PRO A 35 -19.12 -10.51 5.37
C PRO A 35 -19.66 -9.10 5.68
N GLN A 36 -20.91 -9.03 6.14
CA GLN A 36 -21.55 -7.77 6.52
C GLN A 36 -20.75 -7.03 7.60
N MET A 37 -20.62 -5.72 7.41
CA MET A 37 -19.91 -4.78 8.27
C MET A 37 -20.51 -4.76 9.69
N HIS A 38 -19.65 -4.82 10.71
CA HIS A 38 -19.99 -4.32 12.04
C HIS A 38 -19.69 -2.83 12.11
N TRP A 39 -20.74 -2.05 12.36
CA TRP A 39 -20.69 -0.58 12.42
C TRP A 39 -19.92 -0.12 13.66
N LEU A 40 -18.82 0.61 13.46
CA LEU A 40 -18.26 1.46 14.51
C LEU A 40 -18.98 2.80 14.45
N SER A 41 -19.78 3.10 15.48
CA SER A 41 -20.39 4.42 15.64
C SER A 41 -19.30 5.48 15.70
N LYS A 42 -19.49 6.61 15.00
CA LYS A 42 -18.69 7.82 15.17
C LYS A 42 -18.64 8.18 16.66
N ALA A 43 -17.51 7.91 17.31
CA ALA A 43 -17.22 8.47 18.61
C ALA A 43 -17.13 9.99 18.40
N ARG A 44 -18.13 10.71 18.90
CA ARG A 44 -18.16 12.16 18.88
C ARG A 44 -17.26 12.62 20.02
N SER A 45 -16.00 12.89 19.72
CA SER A 45 -15.08 13.55 20.65
C SER A 45 -15.76 14.84 21.12
N GLN A 46 -16.23 14.89 22.37
CA GLN A 46 -16.61 16.17 22.94
C GLN A 46 -15.34 16.99 23.14
N PRO A 47 -15.32 18.28 22.79
CA PRO A 47 -14.19 19.15 23.10
C PRO A 47 -14.00 19.14 24.62
N ARG A 48 -12.88 18.59 25.10
CA ARG A 48 -12.53 18.69 26.52
C ARG A 48 -12.18 20.15 26.85
N PRO A 49 -12.57 20.64 28.04
CA PRO A 49 -12.18 21.98 28.47
C PRO A 49 -10.65 22.10 28.53
N PRO A 50 -10.09 23.30 28.27
CA PRO A 50 -8.67 23.54 28.36
C PRO A 50 -8.16 23.24 29.79
N SER A 51 -7.06 22.48 29.87
CA SER A 51 -6.35 22.23 31.13
C SER A 51 -5.87 23.56 31.74
N THR A 52 -6.06 23.71 33.04
CA THR A 52 -5.58 24.83 33.85
C THR A 52 -4.14 24.64 34.35
N GLN A 53 -3.46 23.54 33.98
CA GLN A 53 -2.06 23.35 34.36
C GLN A 53 -1.10 24.03 33.37
N PRO A 54 -0.07 24.75 33.86
CA PRO A 54 0.95 25.36 33.02
C PRO A 54 1.57 24.32 32.08
N GLN A 55 1.63 24.63 30.79
CA GLN A 55 2.36 23.85 29.79
C GLN A 55 3.85 23.91 30.11
N ASP A 56 4.36 22.96 30.88
CA ASP A 56 5.80 22.75 31.00
C ASP A 56 6.32 22.28 29.64
N GLN A 57 6.87 23.21 28.86
CA GLN A 57 7.42 22.99 27.54
C GLN A 57 8.62 22.05 27.63
N ILE A 58 8.58 20.91 26.94
CA ILE A 58 9.64 19.90 26.98
C ILE A 58 10.48 19.98 25.71
N PRO A 59 11.81 20.16 25.82
CA PRO A 59 12.71 20.11 24.67
C PRO A 59 12.71 18.72 24.01
N ALA A 60 12.58 18.67 22.67
CA ALA A 60 12.54 17.41 21.90
C ALA A 60 13.73 16.46 22.15
N LYS A 61 14.90 17.03 22.47
CA LYS A 61 16.13 16.29 22.84
C LYS A 61 16.00 15.46 24.12
N ASP A 62 15.11 15.85 25.03
CA ASP A 62 14.88 15.16 26.31
C ASP A 62 13.83 14.04 26.16
N LEU A 63 13.07 14.05 25.06
CA LEU A 63 12.10 13.00 24.72
C LEU A 63 12.71 11.91 23.81
N PHE A 64 13.67 12.29 22.95
CA PHE A 64 14.29 11.39 21.96
C PHE A 64 15.80 11.66 21.84
N PRO A 65 16.68 10.82 22.44
CA PRO A 65 18.12 11.00 22.33
C PRO A 65 18.67 10.80 20.91
N LYS A 66 17.86 10.27 19.97
CA LYS A 66 18.17 10.17 18.54
C LYS A 66 16.91 10.35 17.65
N PRO A 67 16.47 11.59 17.40
CA PRO A 67 15.19 11.87 16.71
C PRO A 67 15.12 11.38 15.25
N GLN A 68 16.27 11.32 14.56
CA GLN A 68 16.31 11.25 13.10
C GLN A 68 16.54 9.84 12.53
N GLU A 69 17.11 8.92 13.31
CA GLU A 69 17.31 7.50 12.90
C GLU A 69 16.03 6.66 13.04
N ASP A 70 15.10 7.09 13.90
CA ASP A 70 13.85 6.37 14.18
C ASP A 70 12.72 6.77 13.20
N LEU A 71 12.71 7.95 12.60
CA LEU A 71 11.59 8.41 11.76
C LEU A 71 11.81 8.03 10.29
N LEU A 72 11.22 6.92 9.83
CA LEU A 72 11.19 6.56 8.40
C LEU A 72 9.83 6.91 7.79
N THR A 73 9.67 8.18 7.39
CA THR A 73 8.85 8.57 6.22
C THR A 73 9.44 9.83 5.57
N GLU A 74 10.76 9.88 5.38
CA GLU A 74 11.33 10.79 4.37
C GLU A 74 12.15 10.00 3.37
N PRO A 75 11.72 9.89 2.10
CA PRO A 75 12.64 9.53 1.04
C PRO A 75 13.58 10.72 0.76
N VAL A 76 14.89 10.42 0.78
CA VAL A 76 16.01 11.31 0.49
C VAL A 76 15.86 11.94 -0.90
N PRO A 77 16.27 13.21 -1.12
CA PRO A 77 16.11 13.88 -2.39
C PRO A 77 17.05 13.32 -3.46
N VAL A 78 16.49 12.93 -4.61
CA VAL A 78 17.20 12.86 -5.89
C VAL A 78 16.29 13.43 -6.97
N SER A 79 16.81 14.39 -7.73
CA SER A 79 16.11 15.19 -8.72
C SER A 79 15.58 14.39 -9.91
N GLY A 80 14.31 14.58 -10.23
CA GLY A 80 13.69 14.21 -11.50
C GLY A 80 12.37 14.95 -11.68
N THR A 81 12.35 15.98 -12.52
CA THR A 81 11.14 16.76 -12.83
C THR A 81 10.37 16.11 -13.97
N HIS A 82 9.19 15.53 -13.70
CA HIS A 82 8.23 15.17 -14.74
C HIS A 82 6.80 15.54 -14.30
N HIS A 83 6.16 16.39 -15.10
CA HIS A 83 4.80 16.89 -14.88
C HIS A 83 3.75 15.93 -15.45
N PRO A 84 2.55 15.87 -14.84
CA PRO A 84 1.43 15.09 -15.36
C PRO A 84 0.95 15.63 -16.72
N THR A 85 0.63 14.74 -17.65
CA THR A 85 0.04 15.09 -18.94
C THR A 85 -1.45 15.39 -18.77
N VAL A 86 -1.86 16.63 -19.04
CA VAL A 86 -3.25 17.00 -19.23
C VAL A 86 -3.47 17.27 -20.72
N ASP A 87 -3.63 16.21 -21.51
CA ASP A 87 -4.08 16.37 -22.90
C ASP A 87 -5.61 16.33 -22.95
N ALA A 88 -6.19 17.52 -22.84
CA ALA A 88 -7.54 17.81 -23.32
C ALA A 88 -7.42 18.32 -24.76
N THR A 89 -7.57 17.44 -25.76
CA THR A 89 -8.13 17.77 -27.09
C THR A 89 -8.30 16.49 -27.89
N GLY A 90 -9.51 16.27 -28.40
CA GLY A 90 -9.78 15.25 -29.40
C GLY A 90 -9.32 15.70 -30.78
N ALA A 91 -8.58 14.83 -31.48
CA ALA A 91 -8.54 14.73 -32.93
C ALA A 91 -7.81 13.44 -33.33
N LEU A 92 -8.44 12.59 -34.14
CA LEU A 92 -7.76 11.56 -34.92
C LEU A 92 -6.94 12.22 -36.04
N PRO A 93 -5.74 11.70 -36.35
CA PRO A 93 -5.45 11.44 -37.75
C PRO A 93 -4.61 10.17 -38.01
N GLY A 94 -5.06 9.41 -39.03
CA GLY A 94 -4.30 9.17 -40.25
C GLY A 94 -3.02 8.32 -40.21
N ALA A 95 -3.15 7.10 -40.74
CA ALA A 95 -2.21 6.37 -41.61
C ALA A 95 -0.69 6.36 -41.28
N LEU A 96 -0.21 5.19 -40.87
CA LEU A 96 1.22 4.84 -40.80
C LEU A 96 1.81 4.58 -42.21
N PRO A 97 3.00 5.10 -42.54
CA PRO A 97 3.81 4.56 -43.62
C PRO A 97 4.67 3.38 -43.14
N ALA A 98 5.01 2.51 -44.09
CA ALA A 98 5.63 1.20 -43.92
C ALA A 98 7.07 1.25 -43.35
N ARG A 99 7.41 0.21 -42.57
CA ARG A 99 8.76 -0.03 -42.02
C ARG A 99 9.57 -0.94 -42.96
N PRO A 100 10.86 -0.68 -43.21
CA PRO A 100 11.74 -1.61 -43.92
C PRO A 100 12.06 -2.85 -43.08
N GLN A 101 12.02 -4.03 -43.71
CA GLN A 101 12.49 -5.30 -43.17
C GLN A 101 14.03 -5.39 -43.25
N ALA A 102 14.64 -5.94 -42.20
CA ALA A 102 16.01 -6.47 -42.22
C ALA A 102 16.02 -7.85 -41.54
N PRO A 103 16.93 -8.76 -41.93
CA PRO A 103 16.67 -10.20 -41.94
C PRO A 103 17.01 -10.91 -40.62
N ALA A 104 16.35 -12.06 -40.43
CA ALA A 104 16.67 -13.03 -39.39
C ALA A 104 17.98 -13.79 -39.72
N PRO A 105 18.76 -14.23 -38.72
CA PRO A 105 19.71 -15.30 -38.91
C PRO A 105 19.07 -16.66 -38.63
N ASP A 106 19.17 -17.55 -39.62
CA ASP A 106 19.05 -18.99 -39.47
C ASP A 106 20.17 -19.55 -38.60
N ALA A 107 19.83 -20.48 -37.72
CA ALA A 107 20.76 -21.51 -37.26
C ALA A 107 19.96 -22.75 -36.84
N THR A 108 19.82 -23.67 -37.80
CA THR A 108 19.52 -25.07 -37.54
C THR A 108 20.79 -25.74 -36.99
N THR A 109 20.61 -26.91 -36.34
CA THR A 109 21.62 -27.88 -35.85
C THR A 109 22.30 -27.58 -34.50
N LEU A 110 21.79 -28.24 -33.45
CA LEU A 110 22.56 -29.20 -32.64
C LEU A 110 21.60 -30.03 -31.76
N VAL A 111 21.26 -31.22 -32.25
CA VAL A 111 20.65 -32.28 -31.44
C VAL A 111 21.76 -32.92 -30.63
N ALA A 112 21.81 -32.64 -29.33
CA ALA A 112 22.65 -33.36 -28.38
C ALA A 112 21.77 -34.21 -27.46
N LYS A 113 22.05 -35.52 -27.45
CA LYS A 113 21.47 -36.54 -26.56
C LYS A 113 21.53 -36.09 -25.10
N LEU A 114 20.38 -36.08 -24.41
CA LEU A 114 20.34 -36.11 -22.95
C LEU A 114 20.61 -37.55 -22.46
N PRO A 115 21.48 -37.76 -21.45
CA PRO A 115 21.56 -39.02 -20.74
C PRO A 115 20.45 -39.14 -19.69
N ASP A 116 19.91 -40.34 -19.56
CA ASP A 116 19.00 -40.76 -18.48
C ASP A 116 19.62 -40.46 -17.11
N THR A 117 19.02 -39.52 -16.37
CA THR A 117 19.32 -39.33 -14.95
C THR A 117 18.10 -39.64 -14.12
N LYS A 118 18.27 -40.59 -13.18
CA LYS A 118 17.26 -41.00 -12.19
C LYS A 118 16.73 -39.78 -11.42
N PRO A 119 15.44 -39.78 -11.02
CA PRO A 119 14.90 -38.72 -10.18
C PRO A 119 15.64 -38.68 -8.83
N PRO A 120 15.91 -37.48 -8.27
CA PRO A 120 16.57 -37.35 -6.98
C PRO A 120 15.65 -37.87 -5.85
N PRO A 121 16.22 -38.37 -4.74
CA PRO A 121 15.45 -38.89 -3.63
C PRO A 121 14.65 -37.77 -2.95
N ARG A 122 13.40 -38.09 -2.55
CA ARG A 122 12.53 -37.21 -1.74
C ARG A 122 13.27 -36.75 -0.49
N THR A 123 13.54 -35.45 -0.41
CA THR A 123 13.95 -34.77 0.81
C THR A 123 12.81 -34.82 1.82
N GLN A 124 13.11 -35.29 3.04
CA GLN A 124 12.18 -35.24 4.16
C GLN A 124 11.86 -33.78 4.52
N PRO A 125 10.67 -33.48 5.07
CA PRO A 125 10.33 -32.14 5.50
C PRO A 125 11.31 -31.67 6.58
N ILE A 126 11.99 -30.56 6.30
CA ILE A 126 12.81 -29.84 7.27
C ILE A 126 11.86 -29.29 8.33
N VAL A 127 11.88 -29.89 9.52
CA VAL A 127 11.28 -29.28 10.72
C VAL A 127 12.12 -28.04 11.04
N PRO A 128 11.52 -26.83 11.10
CA PRO A 128 12.25 -25.64 11.50
C PRO A 128 12.81 -25.86 12.92
N PRO A 129 14.07 -25.45 13.21
CA PRO A 129 14.55 -25.46 14.58
C PRO A 129 13.64 -24.55 15.44
N ASP A 130 13.38 -24.97 16.67
CA ASP A 130 12.65 -24.18 17.68
C ASP A 130 13.19 -22.75 17.71
N GLU A 131 12.45 -21.83 17.10
CA GLU A 131 12.76 -20.42 17.11
C GLU A 131 12.57 -19.93 18.55
N PRO A 132 13.60 -19.41 19.23
CA PRO A 132 13.46 -18.94 20.60
C PRO A 132 12.39 -17.84 20.63
N ALA A 133 11.53 -17.89 21.65
CA ALA A 133 10.50 -16.90 21.88
C ALA A 133 11.09 -15.48 21.74
N PRO A 134 10.41 -14.57 21.03
CA PRO A 134 10.95 -13.25 20.75
C PRO A 134 11.29 -12.51 22.06
N PRO A 135 12.40 -11.76 22.10
CA PRO A 135 12.83 -11.07 23.30
C PRO A 135 11.74 -10.12 23.79
N VAL A 136 11.37 -10.24 25.06
CA VAL A 136 10.50 -9.31 25.76
C VAL A 136 11.12 -7.91 25.62
N ARG A 137 10.48 -7.01 24.87
CA ARG A 137 10.97 -5.63 24.73
C ARG A 137 11.00 -5.01 26.14
N PRO A 138 12.12 -4.41 26.57
CA PRO A 138 12.19 -3.77 27.87
C PRO A 138 11.14 -2.67 27.97
N ASP A 139 10.52 -2.56 29.15
CA ASP A 139 9.50 -1.54 29.42
C ASP A 139 10.07 -0.16 29.11
N LEU A 140 9.53 0.51 28.09
CA LEU A 140 9.96 1.84 27.70
C LEU A 140 9.70 2.80 28.87
N PRO A 141 10.71 3.58 29.31
CA PRO A 141 10.51 4.59 30.34
C PRO A 141 9.52 5.63 29.84
N THR A 142 8.62 6.07 30.72
CA THR A 142 7.64 7.10 30.40
C THR A 142 8.38 8.41 30.14
N PRO A 143 8.26 9.01 28.94
CA PRO A 143 8.86 10.30 28.66
C PRO A 143 8.28 11.37 29.60
N LYS A 144 9.08 12.37 29.95
CA LYS A 144 8.61 13.49 30.77
C LYS A 144 7.41 14.15 30.10
N GLY A 145 6.39 14.54 30.87
CA GLY A 145 5.16 15.18 30.37
C GLY A 145 4.17 14.25 29.68
N PHE A 146 4.46 12.95 29.60
CA PHE A 146 3.55 11.95 29.08
C PHE A 146 3.02 11.04 30.17
N PHE A 147 1.78 10.58 29.98
CA PHE A 147 1.15 9.52 30.76
C PHE A 147 1.17 8.23 29.95
N LYS A 148 1.57 7.13 30.59
CA LYS A 148 1.64 5.80 29.96
C LYS A 148 0.32 5.05 30.21
N THR A 149 -0.39 4.72 29.15
CA THR A 149 -1.55 3.82 29.18
C THR A 149 -1.21 2.55 28.41
N GLN A 150 -1.41 1.38 29.02
CA GLN A 150 -1.18 0.09 28.37
C GLN A 150 -2.51 -0.54 27.94
N ALA A 151 -2.60 -0.89 26.67
CA ALA A 151 -3.70 -1.65 26.10
C ALA A 151 -3.21 -3.05 25.66
N ARG A 152 -4.05 -3.84 25.01
CA ARG A 152 -3.71 -5.21 24.59
C ARG A 152 -2.64 -5.17 23.50
N HIS A 153 -2.86 -4.39 22.45
CA HIS A 153 -1.95 -4.31 21.29
C HIS A 153 -1.13 -3.01 21.26
N PHE A 154 -1.31 -2.13 22.25
CA PHE A 154 -0.70 -0.80 22.26
C PHE A 154 -0.05 -0.41 23.59
N VAL A 155 0.98 0.43 23.49
CA VAL A 155 1.48 1.27 24.58
C VAL A 155 1.30 2.72 24.15
N ILE A 156 0.51 3.48 24.88
CA ILE A 156 0.17 4.86 24.54
C ILE A 156 0.89 5.78 25.53
N PHE A 157 1.64 6.73 24.99
CA PHE A 157 2.16 7.88 25.72
C PHE A 157 1.33 9.09 25.32
N SER A 158 0.49 9.59 26.22
CA SER A 158 -0.40 10.74 25.98
C SER A 158 0.13 12.00 26.70
N GLU A 159 0.21 13.12 25.98
CA GLU A 159 0.80 14.38 26.48
C GLU A 159 -0.13 15.08 27.48
N GLY A 160 0.36 15.34 28.68
CA GLY A 160 -0.32 16.15 29.70
C GLY A 160 -1.47 15.45 30.45
N GLU A 161 -2.09 14.42 29.88
CA GLU A 161 -3.14 13.63 30.54
C GLU A 161 -3.15 12.17 30.05
N GLU A 162 -3.75 11.27 30.82
CA GLU A 162 -3.95 9.88 30.42
C GLU A 162 -4.82 9.77 29.15
N ALA A 163 -4.54 8.77 28.32
CA ALA A 163 -5.32 8.49 27.13
C ALA A 163 -6.80 8.24 27.51
N ALA A 164 -7.72 8.91 26.83
CA ALA A 164 -9.14 8.75 27.06
C ALA A 164 -9.57 7.27 26.85
N PRO A 165 -10.41 6.68 27.73
CA PRO A 165 -10.88 5.31 27.58
C PRO A 165 -11.49 5.03 26.19
N ASP A 166 -12.32 5.94 25.69
CA ASP A 166 -12.94 5.83 24.36
C ASP A 166 -11.90 5.79 23.22
N PHE A 167 -10.78 6.52 23.37
CA PHE A 167 -9.68 6.46 22.41
C PHE A 167 -9.00 5.09 22.45
N VAL A 168 -8.72 4.56 23.65
CA VAL A 168 -8.14 3.22 23.83
C VAL A 168 -9.02 2.14 23.20
N GLU A 169 -10.34 2.20 23.44
CA GLU A 169 -11.30 1.28 22.82
C GLU A 169 -11.31 1.42 21.28
N THR A 170 -11.32 2.66 20.78
CA THR A 170 -11.33 2.96 19.35
C THR A 170 -10.11 2.37 18.64
N ILE A 171 -8.90 2.52 19.19
CA ILE A 171 -7.69 1.99 18.55
C ILE A 171 -7.61 0.46 18.60
N GLU A 172 -8.14 -0.18 19.64
CA GLU A 172 -8.21 -1.64 19.76
C GLU A 172 -9.21 -2.21 18.73
N ASN A 173 -10.37 -1.57 18.57
CA ASN A 173 -11.33 -1.93 17.53
C ASN A 173 -10.75 -1.69 16.12
N LEU A 174 -10.02 -0.60 15.92
CA LEU A 174 -9.30 -0.34 14.68
C LEU A 174 -8.28 -1.44 14.40
N HIS A 175 -7.45 -1.83 15.38
CA HIS A 175 -6.52 -2.96 15.23
C HIS A 175 -7.23 -4.24 14.79
N ALA A 176 -8.32 -4.63 15.48
CA ALA A 176 -9.08 -5.83 15.14
C ALA A 176 -9.58 -5.80 13.68
N ASN A 177 -10.10 -4.65 13.23
CA ASN A 177 -10.56 -4.45 11.86
C ASN A 177 -9.41 -4.53 10.85
N LEU A 178 -8.26 -3.93 11.14
CA LEU A 178 -7.09 -3.97 10.27
C LEU A 178 -6.54 -5.39 10.11
N MET A 179 -6.54 -6.18 11.18
CA MET A 179 -6.05 -7.56 11.15
C MET A 179 -6.87 -8.49 10.24
N LEU A 180 -8.13 -8.15 9.91
CA LEU A 180 -8.93 -8.91 8.94
C LEU A 180 -8.28 -8.98 7.55
N ASP A 181 -7.51 -7.96 7.18
CA ASP A 181 -6.82 -7.88 5.88
C ASP A 181 -5.29 -7.92 6.02
N LEU A 182 -4.74 -7.41 7.12
CA LEU A 182 -3.29 -7.22 7.30
C LEU A 182 -2.59 -8.32 8.09
N ALA A 183 -3.31 -9.29 8.68
CA ALA A 183 -2.70 -10.33 9.53
C ALA A 183 -1.64 -11.16 8.79
N ALA A 184 -1.82 -11.44 7.49
CA ALA A 184 -0.84 -12.20 6.70
C ALA A 184 0.47 -11.42 6.45
N PHE A 185 0.44 -10.09 6.58
CA PHE A 185 1.60 -9.22 6.43
C PHE A 185 2.30 -8.95 7.76
N SER A 186 1.61 -9.13 8.89
CA SER A 186 2.07 -8.77 10.24
C SER A 186 1.78 -9.86 11.27
N PRO A 187 2.34 -11.09 11.13
CA PRO A 187 2.08 -12.18 12.07
C PRO A 187 2.51 -11.82 13.51
N TRP A 188 3.52 -10.96 13.65
CA TRP A 188 4.02 -10.45 14.93
C TRP A 188 2.98 -9.62 15.71
N ALA A 189 1.96 -9.06 15.05
CA ALA A 189 1.01 -8.12 15.65
C ALA A 189 0.10 -8.75 16.72
N ARG A 190 0.14 -10.08 16.86
CA ARG A 190 -0.55 -10.83 17.93
C ARG A 190 0.17 -10.76 19.27
N ASP A 191 1.49 -10.70 19.23
CA ASP A 191 2.36 -10.92 20.39
C ASP A 191 3.15 -9.66 20.77
N GLU A 192 3.31 -8.72 19.83
CA GLU A 192 4.03 -7.47 20.05
C GLU A 192 3.14 -6.24 19.91
N LYS A 193 3.45 -5.20 20.70
CA LYS A 193 2.68 -3.96 20.76
C LYS A 193 3.25 -2.87 19.86
N VAL A 194 2.37 -1.98 19.41
CA VAL A 194 2.73 -0.70 18.75
C VAL A 194 2.75 0.41 19.79
N THR A 195 3.76 1.26 19.75
CA THR A 195 3.86 2.42 20.64
C THR A 195 3.26 3.65 19.97
N ILE A 196 2.34 4.35 20.62
CA ILE A 196 1.72 5.57 20.12
C ILE A 196 2.10 6.73 21.03
N TYR A 197 2.66 7.80 20.45
CA TYR A 197 2.84 9.09 21.10
C TYR A 197 1.71 10.02 20.65
N LEU A 198 0.79 10.30 21.56
CA LEU A 198 -0.37 11.17 21.35
C LEU A 198 -0.08 12.55 21.95
N PHE A 199 0.12 13.54 21.08
CA PHE A 199 0.34 14.93 21.45
C PHE A 199 -0.99 15.67 21.60
N ARG A 200 -1.07 16.63 22.52
CA ARG A 200 -2.27 17.43 22.78
C ARG A 200 -2.59 18.38 21.62
N GLY A 201 -1.60 18.75 20.83
CA GLY A 201 -1.77 19.65 19.70
C GLY A 201 -0.68 19.56 18.67
N GLN A 202 -0.98 20.10 17.48
CA GLN A 202 -0.11 20.04 16.32
C GLN A 202 1.25 20.73 16.55
N GLU A 203 1.30 21.78 17.39
CA GLU A 203 2.55 22.49 17.69
C GLU A 203 3.54 21.61 18.45
N SER A 204 3.10 20.93 19.52
CA SER A 204 3.92 19.97 20.27
C SER A 204 4.41 18.83 19.37
N TYR A 205 3.50 18.26 18.57
CA TYR A 205 3.83 17.23 17.58
C TYR A 205 4.94 17.68 16.63
N ARG A 206 4.82 18.87 16.03
CA ARG A 206 5.81 19.39 15.07
C ARG A 206 7.15 19.70 15.71
N LYS A 207 7.15 20.29 16.92
CA LYS A 207 8.39 20.58 17.66
C LYS A 207 9.18 19.31 17.95
N VAL A 208 8.48 18.22 18.24
CA VAL A 208 9.08 16.94 18.61
C VAL A 208 9.50 16.12 17.40
N THR A 209 8.66 16.05 16.38
CA THR A 209 8.90 15.22 15.20
C THR A 209 9.70 15.93 14.10
N GLY A 210 9.77 17.26 14.13
CA GLY A 210 10.35 18.08 13.05
C GLY A 210 9.52 18.11 11.77
N ARG A 211 8.31 17.55 11.78
CA ARG A 211 7.49 17.39 10.57
C ARG A 211 6.86 18.72 10.10
N PRO A 212 6.60 18.84 8.78
CA PRO A 212 5.95 20.02 8.22
C PRO A 212 4.49 20.14 8.69
N SER A 213 3.89 21.32 8.54
CA SER A 213 2.54 21.62 9.04
C SER A 213 1.42 20.81 8.39
N TRP A 214 1.66 20.19 7.24
CA TRP A 214 0.69 19.33 6.57
C TRP A 214 0.73 17.87 7.07
N SER A 215 1.73 17.49 7.89
CA SER A 215 1.82 16.15 8.44
C SER A 215 0.83 15.98 9.60
N GLY A 216 -0.17 15.12 9.38
CA GLY A 216 -1.16 14.75 10.39
C GLY A 216 -0.65 13.66 11.35
N GLY A 217 0.33 12.88 10.92
CA GLY A 217 0.95 11.80 11.67
C GLY A 217 2.27 11.36 11.03
N ALA A 218 3.02 10.54 11.75
CA ALA A 218 4.23 9.90 11.26
C ALA A 218 4.45 8.56 11.95
N SER A 219 5.07 7.62 11.24
CA SER A 219 5.39 6.30 11.76
C SER A 219 6.89 5.97 11.63
N SER A 220 7.31 5.08 12.51
CA SER A 220 8.60 4.42 12.51
C SER A 220 8.35 2.92 12.40
N VAL A 221 8.50 2.37 11.20
CA VAL A 221 8.23 0.94 10.97
C VAL A 221 9.17 0.05 11.80
N LYS A 222 10.48 0.38 11.85
CA LYS A 222 11.48 -0.42 12.57
C LYS A 222 11.22 -0.46 14.07
N SER A 223 10.94 0.70 14.68
CA SER A 223 10.71 0.79 16.12
C SER A 223 9.24 0.56 16.51
N ARG A 224 8.34 0.49 15.53
CA ARG A 224 6.88 0.37 15.68
C ARG A 224 6.30 1.48 16.55
N LYS A 225 6.75 2.71 16.27
CA LYS A 225 6.27 3.93 16.91
C LYS A 225 5.41 4.71 15.95
N ILE A 226 4.32 5.29 16.45
CA ILE A 226 3.48 6.24 15.75
C ILE A 226 3.46 7.54 16.56
N PHE A 227 3.49 8.66 15.85
CA PHE A 227 3.40 10.00 16.39
C PHE A 227 2.15 10.65 15.80
N LEU A 228 1.25 11.12 16.65
CA LEU A 228 -0.05 11.66 16.27
C LEU A 228 -0.43 12.79 17.23
N TYR A 229 -1.18 13.79 16.78
CA TYR A 229 -1.81 14.75 17.69
C TYR A 229 -3.33 14.62 17.69
N GLU A 230 -3.95 15.02 18.79
CA GLU A 230 -5.41 15.03 18.94
C GLU A 230 -6.06 15.94 17.89
N SER A 231 -6.96 15.34 17.10
CA SER A 231 -7.74 16.01 16.07
C SER A 231 -8.94 15.14 15.68
N ASP A 232 -9.94 15.73 15.03
CA ASP A 232 -11.11 14.99 14.53
C ASP A 232 -10.75 13.97 13.43
N GLU A 233 -9.60 14.15 12.77
CA GLU A 233 -9.09 13.27 11.70
C GLU A 233 -8.15 12.17 12.24
N SER A 234 -7.80 12.23 13.53
CA SER A 234 -6.77 11.41 14.17
C SER A 234 -6.95 9.90 13.96
N VAL A 235 -8.18 9.39 14.01
CA VAL A 235 -8.47 7.95 13.80
C VAL A 235 -8.18 7.51 12.36
N GLY A 236 -8.51 8.35 11.39
CA GLY A 236 -8.23 8.11 9.97
C GLY A 236 -6.73 8.10 9.68
N ILE A 237 -6.03 9.11 10.21
CA ILE A 237 -4.58 9.22 10.13
C ILE A 237 -3.91 8.04 10.83
N LEU A 238 -4.40 7.64 12.01
CA LEU A 238 -3.88 6.48 12.73
C LEU A 238 -4.06 5.19 11.93
N ALA A 239 -5.18 5.01 11.22
CA ALA A 239 -5.37 3.86 10.33
C ALA A 239 -4.31 3.85 9.21
N HIS A 240 -4.01 5.01 8.62
CA HIS A 240 -2.93 5.19 7.64
C HIS A 240 -1.56 4.81 8.24
N GLU A 241 -1.21 5.37 9.39
CA GLU A 241 0.08 5.09 10.04
C GLU A 241 0.22 3.64 10.53
N LEU A 242 -0.87 3.03 11.02
CA LEU A 242 -0.88 1.61 11.38
C LEU A 242 -0.72 0.71 10.16
N CYS A 243 -1.21 1.13 8.98
CA CYS A 243 -0.91 0.42 7.75
C CYS A 243 0.59 0.40 7.50
N HIS A 244 1.31 1.52 7.63
CA HIS A 244 2.77 1.51 7.50
C HIS A 244 3.43 0.55 8.49
N ILE A 245 3.00 0.54 9.75
CA ILE A 245 3.52 -0.40 10.74
C ILE A 245 3.27 -1.86 10.34
N TYR A 246 2.03 -2.23 10.02
CA TYR A 246 1.66 -3.63 9.77
C TYR A 246 2.09 -4.12 8.38
N PHE A 247 1.83 -3.33 7.34
CA PHE A 247 2.09 -3.71 5.95
C PHE A 247 3.56 -3.50 5.57
N ASP A 248 4.17 -2.35 5.86
CA ASP A 248 5.55 -2.11 5.41
C ASP A 248 6.56 -2.96 6.20
N SER A 249 6.21 -3.37 7.44
CA SER A 249 7.05 -4.32 8.20
C SER A 249 7.23 -5.66 7.48
N PHE A 250 6.28 -6.07 6.63
CA PHE A 250 6.39 -7.27 5.81
C PHE A 250 7.61 -7.24 4.87
N PHE A 251 8.05 -6.04 4.47
CA PHE A 251 9.17 -5.83 3.55
C PHE A 251 10.52 -5.70 4.26
N LEU A 252 10.55 -5.67 5.60
CA LEU A 252 11.79 -5.64 6.36
C LEU A 252 12.61 -6.91 6.10
N GLY A 253 13.89 -6.74 5.77
CA GLY A 253 14.80 -7.85 5.44
C GLY A 253 14.78 -8.30 3.98
N GLY A 254 13.95 -7.68 3.13
CA GLY A 254 13.95 -7.88 1.68
C GLY A 254 14.15 -6.59 0.91
N LYS A 255 13.62 -6.54 -0.32
CA LYS A 255 13.50 -5.30 -1.09
C LYS A 255 12.44 -4.40 -0.45
N THR A 256 12.77 -3.11 -0.30
CA THR A 256 11.88 -2.09 0.24
C THR A 256 10.56 -2.03 -0.51
N ASN A 257 9.46 -1.79 0.23
CA ASN A 257 8.15 -1.58 -0.35
C ASN A 257 8.18 -0.37 -1.32
N PRO A 258 7.78 -0.52 -2.60
CA PRO A 258 7.64 0.61 -3.50
C PRO A 258 6.68 1.66 -2.95
N LEU A 259 7.01 2.95 -3.12
CA LEU A 259 6.26 4.05 -2.51
C LEU A 259 4.76 4.01 -2.87
N TRP A 260 4.42 3.80 -4.15
CA TRP A 260 3.02 3.72 -4.60
C TRP A 260 2.23 2.58 -3.91
N LEU A 261 2.90 1.47 -3.59
CA LEU A 261 2.26 0.33 -2.96
C LEU A 261 2.04 0.59 -1.47
N SER A 262 3.04 1.18 -0.80
CA SER A 262 2.94 1.60 0.61
C SER A 262 1.83 2.65 0.81
N GLU A 263 1.92 3.78 0.10
CA GLU A 263 0.97 4.89 0.25
C GLU A 263 -0.41 4.55 -0.29
N GLY A 264 -0.49 3.76 -1.37
CA GLY A 264 -1.76 3.28 -1.91
C GLY A 264 -2.49 2.36 -0.94
N MET A 265 -1.78 1.46 -0.26
CA MET A 265 -2.35 0.59 0.77
C MET A 265 -2.77 1.40 2.01
N ALA A 266 -1.95 2.34 2.46
CA ALA A 266 -2.25 3.19 3.61
C ALA A 266 -3.49 4.07 3.35
N THR A 267 -3.59 4.68 2.17
CA THR A 267 -4.77 5.44 1.74
C THR A 267 -6.03 4.56 1.64
N LEU A 268 -5.87 3.31 1.17
CA LEU A 268 -6.96 2.34 1.11
C LEU A 268 -7.48 2.00 2.49
N VAL A 269 -6.58 1.69 3.42
CA VAL A 269 -6.89 1.40 4.80
C VAL A 269 -7.56 2.60 5.49
N GLN A 270 -7.02 3.81 5.32
CA GLN A 270 -7.63 5.03 5.85
C GLN A 270 -9.07 5.21 5.36
N THR A 271 -9.31 4.96 4.07
CA THR A 271 -10.61 5.15 3.43
C THR A 271 -11.62 4.07 3.81
N GLU A 272 -11.25 2.79 3.70
CA GLU A 272 -12.20 1.66 3.80
C GLU A 272 -12.26 1.03 5.20
N ARG A 273 -11.27 1.27 6.06
CA ARG A 273 -11.21 0.74 7.43
C ARG A 273 -11.23 1.85 8.48
N GLY A 274 -10.51 2.94 8.23
CA GLY A 274 -10.56 4.15 9.06
C GLY A 274 -11.82 5.00 8.85
N LEU A 275 -12.63 4.69 7.83
CA LEU A 275 -13.85 5.42 7.45
C LEU A 275 -13.64 6.94 7.31
N SER A 276 -12.42 7.33 6.94
CA SER A 276 -11.97 8.72 6.93
C SER A 276 -11.26 9.04 5.62
N ALA A 277 -12.01 8.91 4.53
CA ALA A 277 -11.52 9.24 3.20
C ALA A 277 -11.02 10.69 3.15
N PRO A 278 -9.78 10.95 2.67
CA PRO A 278 -9.30 12.31 2.50
C PRO A 278 -10.25 13.12 1.61
N ASN A 279 -10.45 14.40 1.95
CA ASN A 279 -11.38 15.28 1.23
C ASN A 279 -11.07 15.43 -0.27
N TRP A 280 -9.80 15.34 -0.65
CA TRP A 280 -9.32 15.42 -2.04
C TRP A 280 -9.51 14.12 -2.83
N LEU A 281 -9.78 12.99 -2.18
CA LEU A 281 -9.81 11.68 -2.84
C LEU A 281 -10.94 11.59 -3.86
N LYS A 282 -12.14 12.06 -3.51
CA LYS A 282 -13.33 11.98 -4.36
C LYS A 282 -13.16 12.76 -5.68
N GLU A 283 -12.62 13.96 -5.59
CA GLU A 283 -12.39 14.83 -6.76
C GLU A 283 -11.34 14.21 -7.69
N ASN A 284 -10.20 13.80 -7.15
CA ASN A 284 -9.12 13.18 -7.93
C ASN A 284 -9.55 11.84 -8.54
N MET A 285 -10.36 11.03 -7.84
CA MET A 285 -10.97 9.83 -8.43
C MET A 285 -11.83 10.17 -9.65
N GLY A 286 -12.52 11.31 -9.64
CA GLY A 286 -13.26 11.83 -10.79
C GLY A 286 -12.36 12.17 -11.98
N LEU A 287 -11.17 12.72 -11.75
CA LEU A 287 -10.18 13.02 -12.79
C LEU A 287 -9.63 11.74 -13.44
N ILE A 288 -9.23 10.77 -12.62
CA ILE A 288 -8.65 9.50 -13.11
C ILE A 288 -9.68 8.71 -13.93
N ARG A 289 -10.94 8.67 -13.51
CA ARG A 289 -12.03 8.02 -14.28
C ARG A 289 -12.24 8.60 -15.67
N LYS A 290 -12.01 9.90 -15.82
CA LYS A 290 -12.10 10.60 -17.12
C LYS A 290 -10.86 10.39 -18.00
N GLY A 291 -9.93 9.52 -17.58
CA GLY A 291 -8.69 9.23 -18.31
C GLY A 291 -7.49 10.06 -17.86
N GLY A 292 -7.65 10.95 -16.87
CA GLY A 292 -6.53 11.69 -16.29
C GLY A 292 -5.58 10.82 -15.46
N GLY A 293 -4.65 11.49 -14.78
CA GLY A 293 -3.62 10.85 -13.96
C GLY A 293 -2.30 10.62 -14.71
N TYR A 294 -1.40 9.92 -14.04
CA TYR A 294 -0.09 9.52 -14.55
C TYR A 294 -0.21 8.26 -15.42
N GLN A 295 0.72 8.06 -16.35
CA GLN A 295 0.92 6.73 -16.95
C GLN A 295 1.43 5.79 -15.87
N LEU A 296 0.95 4.54 -15.82
CA LEU A 296 1.37 3.64 -14.73
C LEU A 296 2.86 3.34 -14.78
N SER A 297 3.47 3.25 -15.95
CA SER A 297 4.92 3.05 -16.06
C SER A 297 5.73 4.16 -15.40
N GLU A 298 5.23 5.39 -15.37
CA GLU A 298 5.89 6.54 -14.76
C GLU A 298 5.56 6.58 -13.26
N MET A 299 4.28 6.45 -12.90
CA MET A 299 3.81 6.48 -11.52
C MET A 299 4.53 5.47 -10.62
N LEU A 300 4.74 4.25 -11.12
CA LEU A 300 5.36 3.15 -10.37
C LEU A 300 6.86 3.36 -10.11
N THR A 301 7.50 4.33 -10.78
CA THR A 301 8.93 4.65 -10.63
C THR A 301 9.19 5.81 -9.66
N VAL A 302 8.13 6.45 -9.15
CA VAL A 302 8.26 7.54 -8.19
C VAL A 302 8.73 6.99 -6.84
N GLU A 303 9.89 7.47 -6.39
CA GLU A 303 10.50 7.10 -5.10
C GLU A 303 10.40 8.21 -4.04
N ASN A 304 10.08 9.44 -4.44
CA ASN A 304 9.83 10.57 -3.55
C ASN A 304 8.78 11.53 -4.15
N THR A 305 8.17 12.35 -3.31
CA THR A 305 7.14 13.34 -3.70
C THR A 305 7.48 14.77 -3.25
N THR A 306 8.66 14.97 -2.64
CA THR A 306 9.03 16.21 -1.95
C THR A 306 9.17 17.43 -2.86
N ALA A 307 9.50 17.22 -4.15
CA ALA A 307 9.66 18.29 -5.13
C ALA A 307 8.39 18.58 -5.95
N ALA A 308 7.31 17.81 -5.75
CA ALA A 308 6.06 17.97 -6.49
C ALA A 308 5.12 18.95 -5.78
N ASP A 309 4.24 19.59 -6.54
CA ASP A 309 3.18 20.43 -5.99
C ASP A 309 2.08 19.59 -5.31
N ASP A 310 1.38 20.17 -4.35
CA ASP A 310 0.33 19.50 -3.56
C ASP A 310 -0.74 18.80 -4.43
N ALA A 311 -1.14 19.39 -5.56
CA ALA A 311 -2.18 18.81 -6.41
C ALA A 311 -1.68 17.56 -7.13
N SER A 312 -0.45 17.62 -7.66
CA SER A 312 0.24 16.46 -8.24
C SER A 312 0.41 15.33 -7.22
N VAL A 313 0.83 15.66 -5.99
CA VAL A 313 0.99 14.66 -4.92
C VAL A 313 -0.36 14.01 -4.60
N ARG A 314 -1.42 14.78 -4.37
CA ARG A 314 -2.77 14.24 -4.08
C ARG A 314 -3.30 13.38 -5.22
N LEU A 315 -3.05 13.74 -6.47
CA LEU A 315 -3.41 12.94 -7.64
C LEU A 315 -2.63 11.62 -7.66
N TRP A 316 -1.32 11.64 -7.39
CA TRP A 316 -0.48 10.44 -7.32
C TRP A 316 -0.92 9.49 -6.20
N TYR A 317 -1.26 10.03 -5.02
CA TYR A 317 -1.83 9.25 -3.91
C TYR A 317 -3.17 8.61 -4.30
N THR A 318 -4.05 9.39 -4.91
CA THR A 318 -5.36 8.90 -5.38
C THR A 318 -5.21 7.78 -6.40
N GLN A 319 -4.26 7.91 -7.32
CA GLN A 319 -4.00 6.90 -8.33
C GLN A 319 -3.41 5.64 -7.71
N SER A 320 -2.41 5.78 -6.82
CA SER A 320 -1.81 4.68 -6.07
C SER A 320 -2.86 3.90 -5.28
N TYR A 321 -3.73 4.60 -4.54
CA TYR A 321 -4.90 4.03 -3.88
C TYR A 321 -5.76 3.19 -4.84
N SER A 322 -6.13 3.76 -5.98
CA SER A 322 -7.04 3.10 -6.91
C SER A 322 -6.43 1.86 -7.57
N VAL A 323 -5.11 1.87 -7.84
CA VAL A 323 -4.39 0.72 -8.40
C VAL A 323 -4.28 -0.39 -7.36
N VAL A 324 -3.90 -0.06 -6.12
CA VAL A 324 -3.83 -1.04 -5.01
C VAL A 324 -5.20 -1.65 -4.76
N ARG A 325 -6.25 -0.82 -4.70
CA ARG A 325 -7.63 -1.27 -4.57
C ARG A 325 -8.04 -2.21 -5.69
N PHE A 326 -7.69 -1.89 -6.94
CA PHE A 326 -7.93 -2.78 -8.08
C PHE A 326 -7.19 -4.11 -7.90
N LEU A 327 -5.90 -4.11 -7.57
CA LEU A 327 -5.12 -5.34 -7.39
C LEU A 327 -5.69 -6.25 -6.29
N ILE A 328 -6.18 -5.66 -5.20
CA ILE A 328 -6.82 -6.41 -4.11
C ILE A 328 -8.16 -7.01 -4.53
N ARG A 329 -8.92 -6.33 -5.40
CA ARG A 329 -10.26 -6.76 -5.86
C ARG A 329 -10.23 -7.65 -7.10
N ALA A 330 -9.21 -7.53 -7.95
CA ALA A 330 -9.17 -8.14 -9.27
C ALA A 330 -9.14 -9.68 -9.22
N GLN A 331 -8.73 -10.30 -8.12
CA GLN A 331 -8.65 -11.76 -7.95
C GLN A 331 -8.76 -12.14 -6.46
N TYR A 332 -8.70 -13.44 -6.13
CA TYR A 332 -8.60 -13.93 -4.75
C TYR A 332 -7.56 -13.17 -3.92
N LYS A 333 -7.89 -12.84 -2.66
CA LYS A 333 -6.99 -12.13 -1.71
C LYS A 333 -5.57 -12.72 -1.66
N SER A 334 -5.42 -14.02 -1.90
CA SER A 334 -4.12 -14.72 -1.96
C SER A 334 -3.21 -14.24 -3.09
N SER A 335 -3.75 -13.70 -4.18
CA SER A 335 -2.95 -13.17 -5.31
C SER A 335 -2.22 -11.90 -4.91
N PHE A 336 -2.86 -10.97 -4.20
CA PHE A 336 -2.21 -9.76 -3.71
C PHE A 336 -1.06 -10.08 -2.73
N LEU A 337 -1.27 -11.01 -1.81
CA LEU A 337 -0.20 -11.48 -0.91
C LEU A 337 0.98 -12.09 -1.69
N ARG A 338 0.71 -12.92 -2.72
CA ARG A 338 1.76 -13.47 -3.59
C ARG A 338 2.51 -12.37 -4.34
N PHE A 339 1.80 -11.36 -4.84
CA PHE A 339 2.40 -10.21 -5.49
C PHE A 339 3.36 -9.47 -4.56
N CYS A 340 2.90 -9.10 -3.37
CA CYS A 340 3.74 -8.43 -2.36
C CYS A 340 4.96 -9.28 -1.97
N ARG A 341 4.80 -10.61 -1.85
CA ARG A 341 5.92 -11.52 -1.59
C ARG A 341 6.97 -11.46 -2.70
N HIS A 342 6.55 -11.52 -3.97
CA HIS A 342 7.48 -11.39 -5.09
C HIS A 342 8.17 -10.01 -5.14
N ILE A 343 7.46 -8.93 -4.83
CA ILE A 343 8.07 -7.60 -4.73
C ILE A 343 9.14 -7.59 -3.63
N ARG A 344 8.83 -8.09 -2.43
CA ARG A 344 9.76 -8.21 -1.30
C ARG A 344 10.98 -9.07 -1.65
N ASP A 345 10.77 -10.16 -2.37
CA ASP A 345 11.84 -11.08 -2.78
C ASP A 345 12.69 -10.50 -3.95
N GLY A 346 12.38 -9.29 -4.41
CA GLY A 346 13.20 -8.51 -5.34
C GLY A 346 12.81 -8.60 -6.81
N PHE A 347 11.76 -9.34 -7.15
CA PHE A 347 11.32 -9.50 -8.53
C PHE A 347 10.88 -8.16 -9.15
N PRO A 348 11.13 -7.95 -10.46
CA PRO A 348 10.58 -6.81 -11.18
C PRO A 348 9.05 -6.81 -11.15
N ILE A 349 8.42 -5.63 -11.15
CA ILE A 349 6.95 -5.49 -11.00
C ILE A 349 6.17 -6.34 -12.01
N HIS A 350 6.57 -6.32 -13.28
CA HIS A 350 5.89 -7.09 -14.33
C HIS A 350 5.97 -8.61 -14.12
N GLU A 351 7.07 -9.10 -13.55
CA GLU A 351 7.24 -10.51 -13.23
C GLU A 351 6.46 -10.89 -11.96
N ALA A 352 6.49 -10.03 -10.94
CA ALA A 352 5.70 -10.20 -9.72
C ALA A 352 4.19 -10.24 -10.03
N LEU A 353 3.72 -9.35 -10.92
CA LEU A 353 2.34 -9.33 -11.42
C LEU A 353 2.00 -10.64 -12.13
N TYR A 354 2.84 -11.09 -13.06
CA TYR A 354 2.59 -12.32 -13.81
C TYR A 354 2.51 -13.55 -12.91
N ARG A 355 3.43 -13.67 -11.95
CA ARG A 355 3.47 -14.81 -11.02
C ARG A 355 2.27 -14.82 -10.07
N ALA A 356 1.74 -13.65 -9.72
CA ALA A 356 0.63 -13.52 -8.79
C ALA A 356 -0.75 -13.62 -9.46
N TYR A 357 -0.92 -13.00 -10.63
CA TYR A 357 -2.21 -12.84 -11.30
C TYR A 357 -2.32 -13.55 -12.65
N GLY A 358 -1.21 -14.11 -13.18
CA GLY A 358 -1.20 -14.80 -14.48
C GLY A 358 -1.31 -13.85 -15.68
N MET A 359 -1.64 -14.42 -16.84
CA MET A 359 -1.95 -13.61 -18.03
C MET A 359 -3.26 -12.84 -17.83
N PRO A 360 -3.36 -11.58 -18.30
CA PRO A 360 -2.41 -10.87 -19.16
C PRO A 360 -1.38 -10.01 -18.40
N PHE A 361 -1.23 -10.15 -17.08
CA PHE A 361 -0.43 -9.25 -16.23
C PHE A 361 1.09 -9.48 -16.31
N ASN A 362 1.64 -9.67 -17.50
CA ASN A 362 3.08 -9.79 -17.73
C ASN A 362 3.77 -8.48 -18.13
N ARG A 363 3.01 -7.37 -18.15
CA ARG A 363 3.48 -6.02 -18.47
C ARG A 363 2.67 -4.99 -17.69
N VAL A 364 3.30 -3.88 -17.31
CA VAL A 364 2.62 -2.75 -16.64
C VAL A 364 1.47 -2.18 -17.49
N LYS A 365 1.64 -2.15 -18.82
CA LYS A 365 0.59 -1.67 -19.74
C LYS A 365 -0.68 -2.53 -19.69
N ALA A 366 -0.56 -3.84 -19.44
CA ALA A 366 -1.72 -4.71 -19.29
C ALA A 366 -2.48 -4.42 -17.99
N LEU A 367 -1.74 -4.17 -16.89
CA LEU A 367 -2.32 -3.67 -15.64
C LEU A 367 -3.04 -2.34 -15.87
N GLU A 368 -2.42 -1.38 -16.57
CA GLU A 368 -3.04 -0.08 -16.82
C GLU A 368 -4.35 -0.20 -17.59
N TYR A 369 -4.39 -1.03 -18.64
CA TYR A 369 -5.61 -1.25 -19.40
C TYR A 369 -6.72 -1.85 -18.54
N ALA A 370 -6.41 -2.91 -17.78
CA ALA A 370 -7.40 -3.59 -16.94
C ALA A 370 -7.92 -2.68 -15.82
N TRP A 371 -7.03 -1.97 -15.13
CA TRP A 371 -7.37 -1.01 -14.08
C TRP A 371 -8.21 0.16 -14.62
N ARG A 372 -7.85 0.74 -15.76
CA ARG A 372 -8.64 1.82 -16.38
C ARG A 372 -10.02 1.35 -16.82
N HIS A 373 -10.12 0.12 -17.33
CA HIS A 373 -11.41 -0.48 -17.67
C HIS A 373 -12.28 -0.63 -16.41
N ASP A 374 -11.75 -1.19 -15.32
CA ASP A 374 -12.47 -1.32 -14.05
C ASP A 374 -12.98 0.04 -13.51
N LEU A 375 -12.15 1.08 -13.58
CA LEU A 375 -12.54 2.42 -13.15
C LEU A 375 -13.76 2.99 -13.90
N GLN A 376 -13.96 2.58 -15.15
CA GLN A 376 -15.08 3.01 -15.99
C GLN A 376 -16.33 2.14 -15.79
N SER A 377 -16.17 0.83 -15.55
CA SER A 377 -17.29 -0.11 -15.35
C SER A 377 -17.84 -0.10 -13.93
N SER A 378 -17.01 0.18 -12.94
CA SER A 378 -17.40 0.22 -11.53
C SER A 378 -18.26 1.45 -11.22
N LYS A 379 -19.57 1.23 -11.00
CA LYS A 379 -20.44 2.18 -10.29
C LYS A 379 -20.09 2.09 -8.80
N LEU A 380 -19.57 3.16 -8.20
CA LEU A 380 -19.35 3.24 -6.76
C LEU A 380 -20.67 3.19 -5.99
#